data_AF-A0A561E7S9-F1
#
_entry.id   AF-A0A561E7S9-F1
#
_cell.length_a   1.000
_cell.length_b   1.000
_cell.length_c   1.000
_cell.angle_alpha   90.00
_cell.angle_beta   90.00
_cell.angle_gamma   90.00
#
_symmetry.space_group_name_H-M   'P 1'
#
loop_
_entity.id
_entity.type
_entity.pdbx_description
1 polymer ?
#
loop_
_entity_poly.entity_id
_entity_poly.type
_entity_poly.pdbx_seq_one_letter_code
_entity_poly.pdbx_strand_id
1 'polypeptide(L)'
;MRISRRSLKLKALMSATAVATALSVAALASPTASAETGTTGASSYVRSAAEHHRLSAAAKAFDGGIPQAPASLTACNNIKSSAQIPLLVSTNESYAFVVTPGAAMVLQDLRLPNAADYGDLALPTWVVFNGSTSWEDDTMLALYCNGDLAVRAQSGALIWHSNTAGKGGKKVTISNSGNIVMTNAAGAVVWQSGSRAEALTANHILPSNQFLQFWAYGVGEGTQQTRLSMYTNGDLAFSVNGKVVWHSKTKVPGSHAALTTRGQLMVISPAGKLQWSSKNGGGSLNTAFDTSSGTIFVADDDGTPIWQVPGTNLGEVG
;
A
#
# COMPACT_ATOMS: atom_id res chain seq x y z
N MET A 1 28.13 38.13 -54.76
CA MET A 1 29.43 37.46 -54.93
C MET A 1 29.71 36.56 -53.71
N ARG A 2 29.67 35.23 -53.92
CA ARG A 2 30.21 34.07 -53.15
C ARG A 2 29.82 33.94 -51.66
N ILE A 3 29.07 32.93 -51.17
CA ILE A 3 29.16 31.45 -51.25
C ILE A 3 30.58 30.89 -51.16
N SER A 4 30.87 30.18 -50.07
CA SER A 4 31.81 29.05 -50.04
C SER A 4 31.40 28.02 -48.98
N ARG A 5 30.92 26.87 -49.47
CA ARG A 5 30.83 25.59 -48.75
C ARG A 5 32.20 24.92 -48.74
N ARG A 6 32.58 24.23 -47.66
CA ARG A 6 33.47 23.05 -47.76
C ARG A 6 33.06 21.95 -46.79
N SER A 7 32.84 20.79 -47.39
CA SER A 7 32.59 19.46 -46.85
C SER A 7 33.90 18.73 -46.48
N LEU A 8 33.86 17.84 -45.49
CA LEU A 8 34.70 16.64 -45.40
C LEU A 8 33.86 15.53 -44.73
N LYS A 9 33.20 14.68 -45.50
CA LYS A 9 33.62 13.34 -45.99
C LYS A 9 33.93 12.32 -44.88
N LEU A 10 32.91 11.49 -44.64
CA LEU A 10 32.95 10.16 -44.04
C LEU A 10 34.05 9.28 -44.69
N LYS A 11 34.86 8.60 -43.88
CA LYS A 11 35.52 7.34 -44.26
C LYS A 11 35.16 6.29 -43.22
N ALA A 12 34.46 5.26 -43.68
CA ALA A 12 34.19 4.04 -42.96
C ALA A 12 35.44 3.17 -42.87
N LEU A 13 35.61 2.46 -41.76
CA LEU A 13 36.16 1.10 -41.77
C LEU A 13 35.45 0.26 -40.69
N MET A 14 34.72 -0.74 -41.19
CA MET A 14 34.41 -2.02 -40.54
C MET A 14 35.73 -2.67 -40.04
N SER A 15 35.85 -3.58 -39.09
CA SER A 15 34.96 -4.48 -38.35
C SER A 15 35.88 -5.29 -37.40
N ALA A 16 35.45 -5.68 -36.21
CA ALA A 16 35.78 -6.96 -35.58
C ALA A 16 35.04 -7.11 -34.23
N THR A 17 33.88 -7.75 -34.33
CA THR A 17 33.34 -8.77 -33.43
C THR A 17 34.03 -8.93 -32.06
N ALA A 18 33.35 -8.52 -30.99
CA ALA A 18 33.53 -9.11 -29.67
C ALA A 18 32.17 -9.67 -29.22
N VAL A 19 32.05 -10.99 -29.32
CA VAL A 19 30.94 -11.78 -28.78
C VAL A 19 31.01 -11.66 -27.26
N ALA A 20 30.14 -10.82 -26.68
CA ALA A 20 29.87 -10.88 -25.25
C ALA A 20 28.75 -11.91 -25.03
N THR A 21 29.17 -13.08 -24.57
CA THR A 21 28.35 -14.18 -24.05
C THR A 21 27.14 -13.68 -23.27
N ALA A 22 25.95 -14.06 -23.72
CA ALA A 22 24.71 -13.92 -22.99
C ALA A 22 24.80 -14.74 -21.68
N LEU A 23 24.99 -14.06 -20.55
CA LEU A 23 24.61 -14.64 -19.26
C LEU A 23 23.09 -14.61 -19.18
N SER A 24 22.49 -15.76 -19.48
CA SER A 24 21.11 -16.09 -19.16
C SER A 24 20.91 -15.99 -17.65
N VAL A 25 20.51 -14.82 -17.17
CA VAL A 25 19.79 -14.73 -15.90
C VAL A 25 18.40 -15.26 -16.21
N ALA A 26 18.15 -16.50 -15.82
CA ALA A 26 16.80 -16.99 -15.61
C ALA A 26 16.17 -16.05 -14.57
N ALA A 27 15.49 -15.00 -15.05
CA ALA A 27 14.51 -14.32 -14.25
C ALA A 27 13.53 -15.40 -13.82
N LEU A 28 13.51 -15.71 -12.53
CA LEU A 28 12.38 -16.37 -11.90
C LEU A 28 11.16 -15.49 -12.18
N ALA A 29 10.52 -15.75 -13.32
CA ALA A 29 9.19 -15.29 -13.60
C ALA A 29 8.32 -15.94 -12.53
N SER A 30 8.14 -15.25 -11.41
CA SER A 30 6.99 -15.49 -10.57
C SER A 30 5.79 -15.36 -11.52
N PRO A 31 4.93 -16.37 -11.66
CA PRO A 31 3.72 -16.19 -12.42
C PRO A 31 2.91 -15.12 -11.67
N THR A 32 2.98 -13.88 -12.15
CA THR A 32 1.96 -12.88 -11.86
C THR A 32 0.70 -13.44 -12.52
N ALA A 33 -0.06 -14.21 -11.76
CA ALA A 33 -1.44 -14.48 -12.07
C ALA A 33 -2.16 -13.13 -12.08
N SER A 34 -2.16 -12.48 -13.24
CA SER A 34 -3.03 -11.36 -13.53
C SER A 34 -4.44 -11.95 -13.62
N ALA A 35 -5.21 -11.83 -12.54
CA ALA A 35 -6.63 -12.10 -12.57
C ALA A 35 -7.33 -10.82 -13.07
N GLU A 36 -7.72 -10.80 -14.34
CA GLU A 36 -8.63 -9.80 -14.88
C GLU A 36 -10.07 -10.06 -14.41
N THR A 37 -10.78 -8.96 -14.11
CA THR A 37 -12.24 -8.84 -13.93
C THR A 37 -12.88 -9.46 -12.68
N GLY A 38 -12.39 -9.05 -11.51
CA GLY A 38 -13.20 -8.89 -10.30
C GLY A 38 -12.81 -7.56 -9.68
N THR A 39 -13.73 -6.81 -9.07
CA THR A 39 -13.43 -5.52 -8.42
C THR A 39 -12.18 -5.66 -7.53
N THR A 40 -11.04 -5.18 -8.02
CA THR A 40 -9.82 -5.10 -7.22
C THR A 40 -10.11 -4.07 -6.16
N GLY A 41 -10.09 -4.47 -4.87
CA GLY A 41 -10.33 -3.51 -3.80
C GLY A 41 -9.38 -2.32 -3.97
N ALA A 42 -9.96 -1.12 -3.98
CA ALA A 42 -9.22 0.12 -4.12
C ALA A 42 -8.75 0.59 -2.74
N SER A 43 -7.69 1.40 -2.75
CA SER A 43 -7.33 2.27 -1.64
C SER A 43 -8.25 3.51 -1.72
N SER A 44 -8.64 4.09 -0.59
CA SER A 44 -9.85 4.93 -0.56
C SER A 44 -9.79 6.21 -1.40
N TYR A 45 -10.95 6.56 -1.99
CA TYR A 45 -11.44 7.93 -2.07
C TYR A 45 -12.97 7.93 -1.88
N VAL A 46 -13.46 8.58 -0.82
CA VAL A 46 -14.84 8.46 -0.35
C VAL A 46 -15.74 9.43 -1.12
N ARG A 47 -16.67 8.91 -1.91
CA ARG A 47 -17.69 9.74 -2.59
C ARG A 47 -19.10 9.55 -2.06
N SER A 48 -19.36 8.48 -1.30
CA SER A 48 -20.70 8.18 -0.79
C SER A 48 -20.76 8.22 0.74
N ALA A 49 -21.82 8.81 1.29
CA ALA A 49 -22.09 8.78 2.73
C ALA A 49 -22.13 7.36 3.30
N ALA A 50 -22.59 6.41 2.46
CA ALA A 50 -22.63 4.99 2.75
C ALA A 50 -21.24 4.38 3.00
N GLU A 51 -20.24 4.73 2.20
CA GLU A 51 -18.87 4.27 2.37
C GLU A 51 -18.19 4.95 3.55
N HIS A 52 -18.38 6.26 3.71
CA HIS A 52 -17.87 7.01 4.86
C HIS A 52 -18.32 6.39 6.18
N HIS A 53 -19.61 6.09 6.32
CA HIS A 53 -20.16 5.48 7.52
C HIS A 53 -19.50 4.13 7.86
N ARG A 54 -19.24 3.29 6.86
CA ARG A 54 -18.57 1.98 7.06
C ARG A 54 -17.12 2.13 7.49
N LEU A 55 -16.42 3.11 6.93
CA LEU A 55 -15.05 3.43 7.33
C LEU A 55 -15.01 3.94 8.77
N SER A 56 -15.89 4.87 9.13
CA SER A 56 -16.00 5.36 10.51
C SER A 56 -16.33 4.24 11.50
N ALA A 57 -17.23 3.33 11.13
CA ALA A 57 -17.57 2.17 11.97
C ALA A 57 -16.39 1.20 12.12
N ALA A 58 -15.64 0.95 11.05
CA ALA A 58 -14.48 0.07 11.07
C ALA A 58 -13.30 0.67 11.87
N ALA A 59 -13.05 1.97 11.73
CA ALA A 59 -12.05 2.70 12.51
C ALA A 59 -12.34 2.59 14.01
N LYS A 60 -13.60 2.80 14.43
CA LYS A 60 -14.03 2.63 15.84
C LYS A 60 -13.86 1.20 16.34
N ALA A 61 -14.17 0.20 15.50
CA ALA A 61 -13.99 -1.20 15.86
C ALA A 61 -12.51 -1.59 16.01
N PHE A 62 -11.62 -0.87 15.34
CA PHE A 62 -10.18 -1.06 15.44
C PHE A 62 -9.57 -0.35 16.66
N ASP A 63 -10.06 0.85 17.00
CA ASP A 63 -9.59 1.71 18.10
C ASP A 63 -9.90 1.18 19.52
N GLY A 64 -10.94 0.36 19.70
CA GLY A 64 -11.40 -0.17 21.00
C GLY A 64 -10.45 -1.12 21.76
N GLY A 65 -9.16 -1.13 21.41
CA GLY A 65 -8.19 -2.17 21.79
C GLY A 65 -8.40 -3.43 20.95
N ILE A 66 -7.35 -4.23 20.77
CA ILE A 66 -7.40 -5.46 19.97
C ILE A 66 -7.52 -6.67 20.92
N PRO A 67 -8.72 -7.15 21.27
CA PRO A 67 -8.85 -8.48 21.85
C PRO A 67 -8.37 -9.51 20.83
N GLN A 68 -7.26 -10.20 21.13
CA GLN A 68 -6.77 -11.47 20.57
C GLN A 68 -7.42 -11.93 19.24
N ALA A 69 -7.33 -11.09 18.19
CA ALA A 69 -7.80 -11.46 16.87
C ALA A 69 -6.93 -12.62 16.36
N PRO A 70 -7.50 -13.62 15.67
CA PRO A 70 -6.68 -14.68 15.11
C PRO A 70 -5.70 -14.09 14.09
N ALA A 71 -4.45 -14.55 14.10
CA ALA A 71 -3.46 -14.12 13.11
C ALA A 71 -3.75 -14.67 11.70
N SER A 72 -4.70 -15.61 11.56
CA SER A 72 -5.06 -16.22 10.29
C SER A 72 -6.51 -16.73 10.22
N LEU A 73 -7.08 -16.74 9.02
CA LEU A 73 -8.32 -17.42 8.69
C LEU A 73 -8.01 -18.68 7.89
N THR A 74 -8.49 -19.84 8.33
CA THR A 74 -8.27 -21.12 7.66
C THR A 74 -9.48 -21.53 6.81
N ALA A 75 -9.26 -22.36 5.79
CA ALA A 75 -10.33 -22.81 4.91
C ALA A 75 -11.43 -23.55 5.69
N CYS A 76 -12.64 -23.50 5.14
CA CYS A 76 -13.88 -23.95 5.78
C CYS A 76 -14.32 -23.12 6.99
N ASN A 77 -13.77 -21.92 7.19
CA ASN A 77 -14.18 -21.03 8.26
C ASN A 77 -14.69 -19.70 7.69
N ASN A 78 -15.49 -19.04 8.51
CA ASN A 78 -16.01 -17.73 8.23
C ASN A 78 -16.03 -16.89 9.50
N ILE A 79 -16.12 -15.60 9.29
CA ILE A 79 -16.22 -14.60 10.33
C ILE A 79 -17.28 -13.60 9.89
N LYS A 80 -18.07 -13.13 10.83
CA LYS A 80 -19.19 -12.23 10.56
C LYS A 80 -18.98 -10.86 11.20
N SER A 81 -19.61 -9.83 10.63
CA SER A 81 -19.57 -8.46 11.15
C SER A 81 -20.10 -8.35 12.58
N SER A 82 -21.08 -9.19 12.96
CA SER A 82 -21.62 -9.24 14.33
C SER A 82 -20.64 -9.73 15.39
N ALA A 83 -19.48 -10.29 15.01
CA ALA A 83 -18.47 -10.73 15.98
C ALA A 83 -17.78 -9.57 16.73
N GLN A 84 -17.94 -8.31 16.28
CA GLN A 84 -17.49 -7.07 16.94
C GLN A 84 -15.99 -6.95 17.31
N ILE A 85 -15.12 -7.77 16.72
CA ILE A 85 -13.65 -7.68 16.91
C ILE A 85 -12.92 -7.57 15.56
N PRO A 86 -11.73 -6.95 15.51
CA PRO A 86 -10.86 -7.00 14.33
C PRO A 86 -10.64 -8.47 13.93
N LEU A 87 -10.77 -8.79 12.63
CA LEU A 87 -10.85 -10.20 12.22
C LEU A 87 -9.49 -10.86 12.08
N LEU A 88 -8.51 -10.11 11.57
CA LEU A 88 -7.11 -10.48 11.51
C LEU A 88 -6.29 -9.25 11.85
N VAL A 89 -5.21 -9.41 12.59
CA VAL A 89 -4.29 -8.32 12.92
C VAL A 89 -2.87 -8.73 12.56
N SER A 90 -2.10 -7.80 12.00
CA SER A 90 -0.70 -8.03 11.66
C SER A 90 0.13 -8.19 12.94
N THR A 91 1.25 -8.90 12.85
CA THR A 91 2.09 -9.17 14.04
C THR A 91 2.71 -7.91 14.65
N ASN A 92 2.79 -6.80 13.89
CA ASN A 92 3.19 -5.48 14.39
C ASN A 92 1.99 -4.60 14.82
N GLU A 93 0.78 -5.15 14.77
CA GLU A 93 -0.48 -4.50 15.14
C GLU A 93 -0.83 -3.23 14.34
N SER A 94 -0.09 -2.90 13.29
CA SER A 94 -0.33 -1.71 12.47
C SER A 94 -1.38 -1.91 11.39
N TYR A 95 -1.90 -3.13 11.23
CA TYR A 95 -2.93 -3.43 10.24
C TYR A 95 -3.97 -4.39 10.77
N ALA A 96 -5.22 -4.14 10.41
CA ALA A 96 -6.30 -5.09 10.58
C ALA A 96 -7.04 -5.37 9.28
N PHE A 97 -7.52 -6.60 9.14
CA PHE A 97 -8.60 -6.92 8.23
C PHE A 97 -9.92 -6.84 9.02
N VAL A 98 -10.82 -5.94 8.64
CA VAL A 98 -12.11 -5.69 9.29
C VAL A 98 -13.26 -5.99 8.32
N VAL A 99 -14.38 -6.48 8.86
CA VAL A 99 -15.63 -6.73 8.14
C VAL A 99 -16.70 -5.96 8.87
N THR A 100 -17.40 -5.12 8.12
CA THR A 100 -18.53 -4.33 8.61
C THR A 100 -19.76 -4.67 7.77
N PRO A 101 -20.98 -4.28 8.19
CA PRO A 101 -22.17 -4.49 7.39
C PRO A 101 -22.00 -3.96 5.95
N GLY A 102 -22.03 -4.87 4.98
CA GLY A 102 -21.86 -4.61 3.55
C GLY A 102 -20.43 -4.42 3.04
N ALA A 103 -19.39 -4.59 3.86
CA ALA A 103 -18.00 -4.35 3.42
C ALA A 103 -16.95 -5.21 4.14
N ALA A 104 -15.78 -5.31 3.51
CA ALA A 104 -14.56 -5.79 4.14
C ALA A 104 -13.38 -4.89 3.72
N MET A 105 -12.45 -4.64 4.64
CA MET A 105 -11.38 -3.67 4.43
C MET A 105 -10.10 -3.96 5.21
N VAL A 106 -8.96 -3.64 4.62
CA VAL A 106 -7.69 -3.56 5.35
C VAL A 106 -7.49 -2.14 5.83
N LEU A 107 -7.39 -1.96 7.14
CA LEU A 107 -7.03 -0.69 7.76
C LEU A 107 -5.55 -0.69 8.11
N GLN A 108 -4.87 0.41 7.82
CA GLN A 108 -3.60 0.78 8.43
C GLN A 108 -3.89 1.69 9.61
N ASP A 109 -3.39 1.29 10.77
CA ASP A 109 -3.45 2.08 12.00
C ASP A 109 -2.29 3.05 12.10
N LEU A 110 -2.61 4.33 12.23
CA LEU A 110 -1.66 5.38 12.55
C LEU A 110 -1.83 5.74 14.02
N ARG A 111 -1.03 5.10 14.87
CA ARG A 111 -0.96 5.45 16.30
C ARG A 111 -0.24 6.79 16.47
N LEU A 112 -1.02 7.87 16.65
CA LEU A 112 -0.54 9.25 16.74
C LEU A 112 -0.90 9.80 18.13
N PRO A 113 -0.08 9.51 19.16
CA PRO A 113 -0.45 9.77 20.55
C PRO A 113 -0.71 11.26 20.83
N ASN A 114 -1.85 11.55 21.45
CA ASN A 114 -2.27 12.90 21.82
C ASN A 114 -2.54 13.83 20.62
N ALA A 115 -2.84 13.29 19.44
CA ALA A 115 -3.18 14.07 18.24
C ALA A 115 -4.66 14.54 18.18
N ALA A 116 -5.33 14.70 19.34
CA ALA A 116 -6.75 15.04 19.41
C ALA A 116 -7.63 14.15 18.49
N ASP A 117 -8.41 14.73 17.59
CA ASP A 117 -9.27 14.02 16.63
C ASP A 117 -8.48 13.13 15.64
N TYR A 118 -7.16 13.31 15.53
CA TYR A 118 -6.25 12.47 14.74
C TYR A 118 -5.54 11.38 15.54
N GLY A 119 -5.90 11.21 16.83
CA GLY A 119 -5.25 10.25 17.73
C GLY A 119 -5.10 8.85 17.16
N ASP A 120 -6.14 8.40 16.46
CA ASP A 120 -6.28 7.05 15.90
C ASP A 120 -6.81 7.13 14.45
N LEU A 121 -5.92 7.55 13.53
CA LEU A 121 -6.27 7.62 12.11
C LEU A 121 -6.15 6.24 11.46
N ALA A 122 -7.28 5.66 11.07
CA ALA A 122 -7.32 4.39 10.34
C ALA A 122 -7.45 4.63 8.83
N LEU A 123 -6.37 4.35 8.08
CA LEU A 123 -6.37 4.48 6.62
C LEU A 123 -6.82 3.18 5.94
N PRO A 124 -7.91 3.18 5.16
CA PRO A 124 -8.33 2.00 4.42
C PRO A 124 -7.45 1.76 3.18
N THR A 125 -6.50 0.84 3.33
CA THR A 125 -5.54 0.47 2.28
C THR A 125 -6.10 -0.49 1.21
N TRP A 126 -7.28 -1.05 1.48
CA TRP A 126 -8.02 -1.90 0.56
C TRP A 126 -9.46 -2.01 1.04
N VAL A 127 -10.43 -1.80 0.16
CA VAL A 127 -11.86 -1.92 0.49
C VAL A 127 -12.62 -2.64 -0.61
N VAL A 128 -13.53 -3.51 -0.20
CA VAL A 128 -14.61 -4.05 -1.05
C VAL A 128 -15.94 -3.83 -0.34
N PHE A 129 -16.95 -3.33 -1.05
CA PHE A 129 -18.25 -3.04 -0.45
C PHE A 129 -19.40 -3.14 -1.45
N ASN A 130 -20.62 -3.26 -0.92
CA ASN A 130 -21.86 -3.08 -1.65
C ASN A 130 -22.70 -1.97 -0.97
N GLY A 131 -22.90 -0.87 -1.69
CA GLY A 131 -23.64 0.29 -1.19
C GLY A 131 -25.11 0.01 -0.85
N SER A 132 -25.71 -1.02 -1.45
CA SER A 132 -27.12 -1.37 -1.27
C SER A 132 -27.38 -2.31 -0.10
N THR A 133 -26.34 -2.81 0.57
CA THR A 133 -26.49 -3.69 1.74
C THR A 133 -26.91 -2.89 2.99
N SER A 134 -27.80 -3.47 3.81
CA SER A 134 -28.28 -2.87 5.06
C SER A 134 -27.15 -2.52 6.03
N TRP A 135 -27.36 -1.49 6.85
CA TRP A 135 -26.45 -1.08 7.93
C TRP A 135 -26.39 -2.06 9.10
N GLU A 136 -27.36 -2.96 9.19
CA GLU A 136 -27.43 -4.02 10.21
C GLU A 136 -27.08 -5.40 9.64
N ASP A 137 -26.59 -5.47 8.39
CA ASP A 137 -26.29 -6.74 7.74
C ASP A 137 -25.18 -7.51 8.45
N ASP A 138 -25.44 -8.76 8.76
CA ASP A 138 -24.48 -9.72 9.31
C ASP A 138 -23.54 -10.27 8.21
N THR A 139 -22.85 -9.35 7.54
CA THR A 139 -21.92 -9.62 6.43
C THR A 139 -20.83 -10.59 6.87
N MET A 140 -20.53 -11.54 6.00
CA MET A 140 -19.60 -12.63 6.27
C MET A 140 -18.39 -12.56 5.34
N LEU A 141 -17.19 -12.64 5.93
CA LEU A 141 -15.96 -13.01 5.23
C LEU A 141 -15.73 -14.51 5.42
N ALA A 142 -15.66 -15.26 4.33
CA ALA A 142 -15.50 -16.71 4.37
C ALA A 142 -14.33 -17.16 3.49
N LEU A 143 -13.46 -18.02 4.05
CA LEU A 143 -12.55 -18.82 3.24
C LEU A 143 -13.18 -20.20 3.07
N TYR A 144 -13.78 -20.44 1.91
CA TYR A 144 -14.46 -21.70 1.61
C TYR A 144 -13.49 -22.88 1.51
N CYS A 145 -14.00 -24.10 1.71
CA CYS A 145 -13.21 -25.33 1.61
C CYS A 145 -12.55 -25.53 0.24
N ASN A 146 -13.18 -25.01 -0.82
CA ASN A 146 -12.66 -25.03 -2.19
C ASN A 146 -11.52 -24.02 -2.42
N GLY A 147 -11.18 -23.19 -1.42
CA GLY A 147 -10.08 -22.23 -1.46
C GLY A 147 -10.47 -20.85 -1.99
N ASP A 148 -11.75 -20.53 -2.10
CA ASP A 148 -12.22 -19.18 -2.47
C ASP A 148 -12.43 -18.31 -1.22
N LEU A 149 -11.83 -17.12 -1.19
CA LEU A 149 -12.10 -16.11 -0.16
C LEU A 149 -13.21 -15.20 -0.69
N ALA A 150 -14.30 -15.05 0.05
CA ALA A 150 -15.44 -14.26 -0.37
C ALA A 150 -16.00 -13.39 0.75
N VAL A 151 -16.56 -12.26 0.35
CA VAL A 151 -17.40 -11.40 1.18
C VAL A 151 -18.84 -11.56 0.68
N ARG A 152 -19.75 -11.89 1.60
CA ARG A 152 -21.18 -12.08 1.30
C ARG A 152 -22.05 -11.33 2.28
N ALA A 153 -23.15 -10.79 1.77
CA ALA A 153 -24.21 -10.28 2.63
C ALA A 153 -24.86 -11.42 3.42
N GLN A 154 -25.57 -11.09 4.49
CA GLN A 154 -26.31 -12.07 5.31
C GLN A 154 -27.32 -12.89 4.48
N SER A 155 -27.88 -12.30 3.41
CA SER A 155 -28.76 -12.99 2.46
C SER A 155 -28.06 -14.06 1.61
N GLY A 156 -26.73 -14.14 1.66
CA GLY A 156 -25.90 -15.00 0.82
C GLY A 156 -25.48 -14.34 -0.50
N ALA A 157 -25.97 -13.14 -0.82
CA ALA A 157 -25.57 -12.39 -2.01
C ALA A 157 -24.05 -12.14 -2.01
N LEU A 158 -23.41 -12.35 -3.16
CA LEU A 158 -21.98 -12.13 -3.34
C LEU A 158 -21.68 -10.63 -3.41
N ILE A 159 -20.80 -10.15 -2.53
CA ILE A 159 -20.26 -8.78 -2.58
C ILE A 159 -18.93 -8.79 -3.34
N TRP A 160 -18.04 -9.73 -2.99
CA TRP A 160 -16.73 -9.87 -3.61
C TRP A 160 -16.16 -11.27 -3.40
N HIS A 161 -15.25 -11.71 -4.28
CA HIS A 161 -14.41 -12.90 -4.04
C HIS A 161 -13.06 -12.86 -4.76
N SER A 162 -12.11 -13.68 -4.28
CA SER A 162 -10.73 -13.74 -4.78
C SER A 162 -10.56 -14.51 -6.10
N ASN A 163 -11.60 -15.21 -6.59
CA ASN A 163 -11.53 -16.08 -7.77
C ASN A 163 -10.45 -17.17 -7.64
N THR A 164 -10.39 -17.83 -6.48
CA THR A 164 -9.38 -18.85 -6.14
C THR A 164 -9.96 -20.23 -5.87
N ALA A 165 -11.25 -20.44 -6.13
CA ALA A 165 -11.87 -21.76 -6.10
C ALA A 165 -11.07 -22.78 -6.93
N GLY A 166 -10.72 -23.92 -6.31
CA GLY A 166 -9.93 -24.98 -6.93
C GLY A 166 -8.42 -24.71 -7.02
N LYS A 167 -7.95 -23.52 -6.63
CA LYS A 167 -6.52 -23.14 -6.68
C LYS A 167 -5.73 -23.52 -5.42
N GLY A 168 -6.36 -24.22 -4.48
CA GLY A 168 -5.69 -24.78 -3.30
C GLY A 168 -5.47 -23.81 -2.15
N GLY A 169 -6.19 -22.69 -2.08
CA GLY A 169 -6.16 -21.77 -0.93
C GLY A 169 -6.56 -22.47 0.38
N LYS A 170 -5.76 -22.28 1.44
CA LYS A 170 -5.97 -22.93 2.76
C LYS A 170 -5.89 -21.99 3.95
N LYS A 171 -5.11 -20.92 3.85
CA LYS A 171 -4.91 -19.98 4.96
C LYS A 171 -4.74 -18.57 4.43
N VAL A 172 -5.44 -17.62 5.05
CA VAL A 172 -5.31 -16.19 4.82
C VAL A 172 -4.67 -15.54 6.04
N THR A 173 -3.66 -14.71 5.81
CA THR A 173 -2.94 -13.93 6.84
C THR A 173 -2.79 -12.49 6.37
N ILE A 174 -2.57 -11.56 7.30
CA ILE A 174 -2.16 -10.19 6.97
C ILE A 174 -0.68 -9.99 7.33
N SER A 175 0.08 -9.39 6.42
CA SER A 175 1.49 -9.07 6.62
C SER A 175 1.68 -7.73 7.34
N ASN A 176 2.88 -7.50 7.89
CA ASN A 176 3.27 -6.22 8.52
C ASN A 176 3.39 -5.05 7.54
N SER A 177 3.09 -5.26 6.25
CA SER A 177 2.99 -4.20 5.25
C SER A 177 1.55 -3.99 4.77
N GLY A 178 0.55 -4.61 5.41
CA GLY A 178 -0.87 -4.44 5.07
C GLY A 178 -1.34 -5.30 3.89
N ASN A 179 -0.54 -6.23 3.38
CA ASN A 179 -0.96 -7.17 2.33
C ASN A 179 -1.71 -8.36 2.93
N ILE A 180 -2.89 -8.68 2.38
CA ILE A 180 -3.57 -9.95 2.64
C ILE A 180 -2.91 -11.01 1.77
N VAL A 181 -2.49 -12.11 2.36
CA VAL A 181 -1.81 -13.22 1.68
C VAL A 181 -2.58 -14.50 1.90
N MET A 182 -3.02 -15.12 0.81
CA MET A 182 -3.58 -16.48 0.81
C MET A 182 -2.50 -17.47 0.42
N THR A 183 -2.34 -18.52 1.24
CA THR A 183 -1.37 -19.60 1.02
C THR A 183 -2.06 -20.95 0.90
N ASN A 184 -1.44 -21.87 0.17
CA ASN A 184 -1.82 -23.28 0.14
C ASN A 184 -1.21 -24.05 1.34
N ALA A 185 -1.48 -25.36 1.42
CA ALA A 185 -0.95 -26.21 2.50
C ALA A 185 0.59 -26.30 2.53
N ALA A 186 1.26 -26.11 1.40
CA ALA A 186 2.71 -26.08 1.29
C ALA A 186 3.31 -24.69 1.59
N GLY A 187 2.48 -23.69 1.92
CA GLY A 187 2.91 -22.31 2.19
C GLY A 187 3.14 -21.44 0.95
N ALA A 188 2.89 -21.95 -0.26
CA ALA A 188 3.01 -21.15 -1.48
C ALA A 188 1.84 -20.16 -1.60
N VAL A 189 2.12 -18.94 -2.07
CA VAL A 189 1.12 -17.89 -2.27
C VAL A 189 0.20 -18.28 -3.43
N VAL A 190 -1.10 -18.33 -3.15
CA VAL A 190 -2.18 -18.59 -4.14
C VAL A 190 -2.79 -17.28 -4.63
N TRP A 191 -2.92 -16.30 -3.73
CA TRP A 191 -3.49 -14.98 -4.02
C TRP A 191 -2.99 -13.97 -3.00
N GLN A 192 -2.98 -12.69 -3.39
CA GLN A 192 -2.71 -11.58 -2.49
C GLN A 192 -3.52 -10.35 -2.92
N SER A 193 -3.91 -9.50 -1.97
CA SER A 193 -4.70 -8.29 -2.24
C SER A 193 -3.91 -7.24 -3.03
N GLY A 194 -2.59 -7.21 -2.88
CA GLY A 194 -1.74 -6.15 -3.43
C GLY A 194 -1.77 -4.86 -2.61
N SER A 195 -2.59 -4.82 -1.54
CA SER A 195 -2.69 -3.70 -0.60
C SER A 195 -1.39 -3.49 0.16
N ARG A 196 -1.06 -2.24 0.48
CA ARG A 196 0.18 -1.86 1.16
C ARG A 196 -0.08 -0.72 2.12
N ALA A 197 0.87 -0.51 3.03
CA ALA A 197 1.03 0.74 3.76
C ALA A 197 0.81 1.95 2.84
N GLU A 198 -0.01 2.89 3.27
CA GLU A 198 -0.22 4.18 2.63
C GLU A 198 0.55 5.30 3.30
N ALA A 199 0.94 5.09 4.55
CA ALA A 199 1.66 6.06 5.32
C ALA A 199 2.85 5.46 6.07
N LEU A 200 3.83 6.32 6.36
CA LEU A 200 4.96 6.01 7.23
C LEU A 200 4.93 6.99 8.40
N THR A 201 4.81 6.51 9.63
CA THR A 201 4.81 7.35 10.83
C THR A 201 6.22 7.58 11.36
N ALA A 202 6.36 8.60 12.21
CA ALA A 202 7.58 8.84 12.95
C ALA A 202 8.06 7.57 13.69
N ASN A 203 9.38 7.42 13.79
CA ASN A 203 10.08 6.26 14.38
C ASN A 203 9.93 4.93 13.63
N HIS A 204 9.26 4.91 12.47
CA HIS A 204 9.21 3.74 11.60
C HIS A 204 10.16 3.87 10.42
N ILE A 205 10.50 2.71 9.86
CA ILE A 205 11.33 2.60 8.67
C ILE A 205 10.51 2.04 7.50
N LEU A 206 10.86 2.46 6.30
CA LEU A 206 10.54 1.75 5.06
C LEU A 206 11.78 0.95 4.63
N PRO A 207 11.79 -0.38 4.82
CA PRO A 207 12.95 -1.21 4.52
C PRO A 207 13.32 -1.19 3.03
N SER A 208 14.54 -1.61 2.72
CA SER A 208 14.95 -1.85 1.35
C SER A 208 14.01 -2.87 0.66
N ASN A 209 13.70 -2.64 -0.61
CA ASN A 209 12.76 -3.40 -1.41
C ASN A 209 11.30 -3.36 -0.91
N GLN A 210 10.92 -2.34 -0.14
CA GLN A 210 9.54 -2.08 0.27
C GLN A 210 9.05 -0.76 -0.29
N PHE A 211 7.73 -0.59 -0.32
CA PHE A 211 7.10 0.63 -0.78
C PHE A 211 5.81 0.90 -0.04
N LEU A 212 5.49 2.18 0.12
CA LEU A 212 4.16 2.67 0.45
C LEU A 212 3.40 2.91 -0.85
N GLN A 213 2.11 2.62 -0.91
CA GLN A 213 1.31 2.85 -2.11
C GLN A 213 -0.08 3.32 -1.72
N PHE A 214 -0.53 4.37 -2.42
CA PHE A 214 -1.92 4.79 -2.45
C PHE A 214 -2.48 4.58 -3.86
N TRP A 215 -3.75 4.20 -3.93
CA TRP A 215 -4.49 4.02 -5.19
C TRP A 215 -5.90 4.55 -5.00
N ALA A 216 -6.23 5.69 -5.61
CA ALA A 216 -7.60 6.18 -5.72
C ALA A 216 -8.22 5.98 -7.10
N TYR A 217 -9.52 5.69 -7.12
CA TYR A 217 -10.36 5.71 -8.32
C TYR A 217 -11.16 7.02 -8.38
N GLY A 218 -11.16 7.70 -9.53
CA GLY A 218 -12.01 8.86 -9.78
C GLY A 218 -11.42 10.22 -9.40
N VAL A 219 -10.10 10.39 -9.31
CA VAL A 219 -9.48 11.74 -9.20
C VAL A 219 -9.50 12.36 -10.60
N GLY A 220 -10.32 13.40 -10.82
CA GLY A 220 -10.38 14.12 -12.09
C GLY A 220 -10.70 13.26 -13.33
N GLU A 221 -11.61 12.29 -13.21
CA GLU A 221 -11.99 11.30 -14.26
C GLU A 221 -10.94 10.20 -14.57
N GLY A 222 -9.96 9.96 -13.69
CA GLY A 222 -8.98 8.87 -13.84
C GLY A 222 -8.59 8.16 -12.52
N THR A 223 -7.66 7.20 -12.63
CA THR A 223 -7.03 6.54 -11.46
C THR A 223 -5.76 7.28 -11.05
N GLN A 224 -5.60 7.57 -9.76
CA GLN A 224 -4.35 8.09 -9.21
C GLN A 224 -3.66 6.98 -8.43
N GLN A 225 -2.46 6.60 -8.88
CA GLN A 225 -1.59 5.67 -8.18
C GLN A 225 -0.32 6.39 -7.76
N THR A 226 -0.07 6.52 -6.47
CA THR A 226 1.17 7.10 -5.95
C THR A 226 1.92 6.06 -5.16
N ARG A 227 3.26 6.16 -5.18
CA ARG A 227 4.12 5.19 -4.49
C ARG A 227 5.42 5.83 -4.05
N LEU A 228 5.76 5.67 -2.77
CA LEU A 228 7.10 5.90 -2.23
C LEU A 228 7.84 4.55 -2.16
N SER A 229 8.88 4.37 -2.97
CA SER A 229 9.63 3.10 -3.09
C SER A 229 11.05 3.23 -2.59
N MET A 230 11.45 2.35 -1.68
CA MET A 230 12.85 2.19 -1.28
C MET A 230 13.48 1.05 -2.08
N TYR A 231 14.18 1.37 -3.16
CA TYR A 231 14.77 0.36 -4.05
C TYR A 231 15.96 -0.37 -3.42
N THR A 232 16.23 -1.58 -3.91
CA THR A 232 17.37 -2.43 -3.47
C THR A 232 18.73 -1.79 -3.69
N ASN A 233 18.85 -0.91 -4.69
CA ASN A 233 20.06 -0.13 -4.97
C ASN A 233 20.28 1.04 -4.00
N GLY A 234 19.35 1.28 -3.07
CA GLY A 234 19.41 2.37 -2.10
C GLY A 234 18.84 3.69 -2.56
N ASP A 235 18.14 3.75 -3.69
CA ASP A 235 17.43 4.95 -4.15
C ASP A 235 16.02 4.98 -3.54
N LEU A 236 15.64 6.11 -2.95
CA LEU A 236 14.27 6.37 -2.49
C LEU A 236 13.60 7.20 -3.58
N ALA A 237 12.48 6.72 -4.14
CA ALA A 237 11.79 7.42 -5.21
C ALA A 237 10.29 7.53 -4.96
N PHE A 238 9.72 8.65 -5.38
CA PHE A 238 8.29 8.87 -5.42
C PHE A 238 7.80 8.82 -6.86
N SER A 239 6.73 8.08 -7.10
CA SER A 239 6.15 7.90 -8.43
C SER A 239 4.65 8.20 -8.42
N VAL A 240 4.17 8.72 -9.55
CA VAL A 240 2.77 9.02 -9.82
C VAL A 240 2.40 8.33 -11.14
N ASN A 241 1.36 7.50 -11.11
CA ASN A 241 0.88 6.69 -12.24
C ASN A 241 2.01 5.93 -12.94
N GLY A 242 2.88 5.30 -12.13
CA GLY A 242 4.04 4.52 -12.60
C GLY A 242 5.25 5.35 -13.06
N LYS A 243 5.12 6.69 -13.18
CA LYS A 243 6.23 7.58 -13.54
C LYS A 243 6.93 8.08 -12.28
N VAL A 244 8.23 7.84 -12.16
CA VAL A 244 9.06 8.46 -11.11
C VAL A 244 9.12 9.97 -11.34
N VAL A 245 8.67 10.73 -10.34
CA VAL A 245 8.64 12.21 -10.38
C VAL A 245 9.70 12.83 -9.48
N TRP A 246 10.15 12.10 -8.46
CA TRP A 246 11.21 12.53 -7.56
C TRP A 246 12.02 11.32 -7.07
N HIS A 247 13.30 11.54 -6.77
CA HIS A 247 14.16 10.54 -6.11
C HIS A 247 15.33 11.18 -5.36
N SER A 248 15.82 10.50 -4.33
CA SER A 248 16.93 10.94 -3.46
C SER A 248 18.30 10.89 -4.14
N LYS A 249 18.42 10.17 -5.27
CA LYS A 249 19.68 9.93 -6.01
C LYS A 249 20.73 9.19 -5.20
N THR A 250 20.34 8.52 -4.11
CA THR A 250 21.22 7.70 -3.29
C THR A 250 21.45 6.34 -3.96
N LYS A 251 22.65 5.76 -3.78
CA LYS A 251 23.08 4.52 -4.45
C LYS A 251 23.89 3.61 -3.51
N VAL A 252 23.36 3.38 -2.31
CA VAL A 252 23.97 2.47 -1.32
C VAL A 252 23.03 1.28 -1.08
N PRO A 253 23.33 0.10 -1.65
CA PRO A 253 22.46 -1.07 -1.52
C PRO A 253 22.11 -1.43 -0.07
N GLY A 254 20.88 -1.89 0.13
CA GLY A 254 20.37 -2.22 1.47
C GLY A 254 20.03 -1.02 2.35
N SER A 255 20.16 0.21 1.86
CA SER A 255 19.66 1.40 2.58
C SER A 255 18.16 1.28 2.84
N HIS A 256 17.70 1.90 3.92
CA HIS A 256 16.28 2.05 4.25
C HIS A 256 15.91 3.54 4.33
N ALA A 257 14.63 3.84 4.21
CA ALA A 257 14.11 5.16 4.55
C ALA A 257 13.55 5.15 5.98
N ALA A 258 13.60 6.30 6.65
CA ALA A 258 13.06 6.47 8.01
C ALA A 258 12.42 7.85 8.15
N LEU A 259 11.28 7.91 8.83
CA LEU A 259 10.66 9.18 9.23
C LEU A 259 10.97 9.44 10.70
N THR A 260 11.57 10.58 10.99
CA THR A 260 11.97 10.95 12.37
C THR A 260 10.89 11.78 13.07
N THR A 261 10.93 11.83 14.39
CA THR A 261 10.07 12.72 15.20
C THR A 261 10.36 14.20 15.00
N ARG A 262 11.44 14.56 14.30
CA ARG A 262 11.71 15.94 13.87
C ARG A 262 11.03 16.29 12.54
N GLY A 263 10.32 15.33 11.95
CA GLY A 263 9.63 15.47 10.68
C GLY A 263 10.49 15.20 9.46
N GLN A 264 11.72 14.72 9.63
CA GLN A 264 12.63 14.48 8.51
C GLN A 264 12.47 13.07 7.95
N LEU A 265 12.25 12.97 6.64
CA LEU A 265 12.41 11.75 5.87
C LEU A 265 13.90 11.61 5.52
N MET A 266 14.49 10.48 5.90
CA MET A 266 15.91 10.19 5.72
C MET A 266 16.12 8.92 4.91
N VAL A 267 17.24 8.85 4.19
CA VAL A 267 17.79 7.59 3.65
C VAL A 267 19.06 7.26 4.44
N ILE A 268 19.09 6.07 5.05
CA ILE A 268 20.16 5.63 5.94
C ILE A 268 20.75 4.32 5.40
N SER A 269 22.08 4.29 5.27
CA SER A 269 22.81 3.09 4.83
C SER A 269 22.81 1.98 5.88
N PRO A 270 23.11 0.72 5.52
CA PRO A 270 23.26 -0.37 6.49
C PRO A 270 24.29 -0.10 7.60
N ALA A 271 25.30 0.71 7.32
CA ALA A 271 26.31 1.14 8.30
C ALA A 271 25.84 2.29 9.21
N GLY A 272 24.57 2.70 9.15
CA GLY A 272 24.00 3.78 9.95
C GLY A 272 24.32 5.20 9.44
N LYS A 273 25.05 5.35 8.33
CA LYS A 273 25.38 6.66 7.76
C LYS A 273 24.20 7.26 6.99
N LEU A 274 23.84 8.49 7.33
CA LEU A 274 22.88 9.32 6.58
C LEU A 274 23.36 9.55 5.14
N GLN A 275 22.53 9.19 4.16
CA GLN A 275 22.79 9.38 2.73
C GLN A 275 22.03 10.57 2.16
N TRP A 276 20.80 10.79 2.62
CA TRP A 276 19.93 11.89 2.20
C TRP A 276 18.94 12.25 3.29
N SER A 277 18.49 13.50 3.34
CA SER A 277 17.42 13.98 4.22
C SER A 277 16.60 15.07 3.53
N SER A 278 15.29 15.12 3.83
CA SER A 278 14.38 16.20 3.44
C SER A 278 14.71 17.54 4.08
N LYS A 279 15.52 17.54 5.17
CA LYS A 279 16.02 18.72 5.90
C LYS A 279 14.95 19.70 6.42
N ASN A 280 13.68 19.31 6.43
CA ASN A 280 12.64 20.09 7.10
C ASN A 280 12.74 19.92 8.63
N GLY A 281 12.02 20.77 9.37
CA GLY A 281 11.83 20.65 10.80
C GLY A 281 10.35 20.70 11.13
N GLY A 282 10.02 20.93 12.41
CA GLY A 282 8.64 21.12 12.83
C GLY A 282 7.83 19.84 13.05
N GLY A 283 8.45 18.66 13.00
CA GLY A 283 7.77 17.41 13.32
C GLY A 283 7.57 17.19 14.83
N SER A 284 6.83 16.12 15.14
CA SER A 284 6.54 15.61 16.47
C SER A 284 6.43 14.08 16.46
N LEU A 285 5.97 13.47 17.56
CA LEU A 285 5.58 12.05 17.55
C LEU A 285 4.39 11.76 16.61
N ASN A 286 3.60 12.78 16.29
CA ASN A 286 2.40 12.69 15.46
C ASN A 286 2.69 13.02 13.99
N THR A 287 3.95 12.84 13.56
CA THR A 287 4.33 13.08 12.18
C THR A 287 4.15 11.83 11.33
N ALA A 288 3.52 11.99 10.16
CA ALA A 288 3.38 10.94 9.17
C ALA A 288 3.71 11.46 7.76
N PHE A 289 4.24 10.56 6.92
CA PHE A 289 4.30 10.75 5.48
C PHE A 289 3.03 10.15 4.87
N ASP A 290 2.23 10.97 4.19
CA ASP A 290 1.05 10.54 3.44
C ASP A 290 1.41 10.34 1.96
N THR A 291 1.25 9.10 1.48
CA THR A 291 1.54 8.76 0.08
C THR A 291 0.51 9.32 -0.89
N SER A 292 -0.73 9.61 -0.46
CA SER A 292 -1.79 10.13 -1.33
C SER A 292 -1.43 11.52 -1.88
N SER A 293 -0.89 12.38 -1.01
CA SER A 293 -0.48 13.76 -1.32
C SER A 293 1.03 13.90 -1.53
N GLY A 294 1.83 12.92 -1.12
CA GLY A 294 3.30 13.01 -1.14
C GLY A 294 3.82 14.05 -0.15
N THR A 295 3.17 14.18 1.01
CA THR A 295 3.50 15.16 2.04
C THR A 295 3.97 14.50 3.32
N ILE A 296 4.77 15.22 4.10
CA ILE A 296 4.94 14.95 5.52
C ILE A 296 4.09 15.98 6.24
N PHE A 297 3.19 15.51 7.10
CA PHE A 297 2.35 16.34 7.93
C PHE A 297 2.53 16.01 9.41
N VAL A 298 2.16 16.97 10.26
CA VAL A 298 1.96 16.76 11.70
C VAL A 298 0.47 16.65 11.91
N ALA A 299 0.04 15.56 12.55
CA ALA A 299 -1.35 15.40 12.95
C ALA A 299 -1.62 16.25 14.21
N ASP A 300 -2.03 17.49 13.94
CA ASP A 300 -2.64 18.45 14.85
C ASP A 300 -4.03 18.82 14.29
N ASP A 301 -4.74 19.76 14.92
CA ASP A 301 -6.11 20.14 14.52
C ASP A 301 -6.22 20.57 13.04
N ASP A 302 -5.11 21.05 12.44
CA ASP A 302 -5.05 21.55 11.07
C ASP A 302 -4.37 20.58 10.09
N GLY A 303 -3.82 19.46 10.57
CA GLY A 303 -3.06 18.53 9.73
C GLY A 303 -1.81 19.17 9.08
N THR A 304 -1.06 19.97 9.84
CA THR A 304 -0.03 20.88 9.32
C THR A 304 0.99 20.19 8.38
N PRO A 305 1.03 20.54 7.07
CA PRO A 305 2.06 20.03 6.15
C PRO A 305 3.40 20.72 6.40
N ILE A 306 4.46 19.94 6.64
CA ILE A 306 5.82 20.44 6.94
C ILE A 306 6.83 20.16 5.85
N TRP A 307 6.49 19.30 4.89
CA TRP A 307 7.29 19.03 3.70
C TRP A 307 6.45 18.39 2.60
N GLN A 308 6.81 18.63 1.36
CA GLN A 308 6.21 17.98 0.20
C GLN A 308 7.31 17.45 -0.72
N VAL A 309 7.03 16.31 -1.36
CA VAL A 309 7.91 15.76 -2.39
C VAL A 309 8.17 16.86 -3.46
N PRO A 310 9.43 17.17 -3.78
CA PRO A 310 9.72 18.22 -4.74
C PRO A 310 9.12 17.93 -6.12
N GLY A 311 8.46 18.95 -6.69
CA GLY A 311 7.86 18.85 -8.03
C GLY A 311 6.55 18.08 -8.08
N THR A 312 5.98 17.70 -6.94
CA THR A 312 4.60 17.20 -6.87
C THR A 312 3.68 18.31 -6.41
N ASN A 313 2.61 18.56 -7.18
CA ASN A 313 1.46 19.31 -6.72
C ASN A 313 0.25 18.39 -6.84
N LEU A 314 0.23 17.39 -5.95
CA LEU A 314 -0.92 16.54 -5.74
C LEU A 314 -1.73 17.34 -4.71
N GLY A 315 -2.81 18.00 -5.14
CA GLY A 315 -3.68 18.68 -4.19
C GLY A 315 -4.11 17.71 -3.08
N GLU A 316 -4.48 18.23 -1.91
CA GLU A 316 -5.10 17.39 -0.90
C GLU A 316 -6.31 16.71 -1.52
N VAL A 317 -6.29 15.38 -1.44
CA VAL A 317 -7.41 14.55 -1.87
C VAL A 317 -8.40 14.57 -0.70
N GLY A 318 -9.12 15.70 -0.56
CA GLY A 318 -10.05 15.96 0.54
C GLY A 318 -11.28 15.08 0.55
#